data_AF-A0A3S2UJV0-F1
#
_entry.id   AF-A0A3S2UJV0-F1
#
_cell.length_a   1.000
_cell.length_b   1.000
_cell.length_c   1.000
_cell.angle_alpha   90.00
_cell.angle_beta   90.00
_cell.angle_gamma   90.00
#
_symmetry.space_group_name_H-M   'P 1'
#
loop_
_entity.id
_entity.type
_entity.pdbx_description
1 polymer ?
#
loop_
_entity_poly.entity_id
_entity_poly.type
_entity_poly.pdbx_seq_one_letter_code
_entity_poly.pdbx_strand_id
1 'polypeptide(L)'
;MRRWGLAVLGLALGASAWASGLSQRFCDGDASRLSTADQDRLLRFAAVVREELGRSSAPVALIGRAGLNLARWGVRYSHAGLALSSHPDAPWTVRQLYYACGEGRPRVFDQGVAGFVFGTNDAERGFVSLLFIDGEAGERLQAQALDREQALRVLHPRYSANAHPFSTQFQNCNQWVAELMALAWGPLDPLEPPREAAQRWLQASGFQPQAVSAGSRAWLWVARAFVPWIHFSDHPKTDWAQAQVRTTLPADVAAWVQQRQPETPRVELCHTRTQVVVRRDGPPLSEACEAQDGDRVVPL
;
A
#
# COMPACT_ATOMS: atom_id res chain seq x y z
N MET A 1 -59.76 35.45 14.01
CA MET A 1 -59.59 34.83 12.66
C MET A 1 -58.15 35.07 12.24
N ARG A 2 -57.32 34.17 11.73
CA ARG A 2 -57.37 32.73 11.44
C ARG A 2 -55.89 32.29 11.39
N ARG A 3 -55.54 31.23 12.11
CA ARG A 3 -54.20 30.60 12.12
C ARG A 3 -53.91 29.94 10.77
N TRP A 4 -52.72 30.16 10.21
CA TRP A 4 -52.09 29.31 9.18
C TRP A 4 -50.60 29.31 9.55
N GLY A 5 -49.90 28.22 9.87
CA GLY A 5 -50.09 26.82 9.52
C GLY A 5 -48.82 26.37 8.79
N LEU A 6 -47.92 25.71 9.52
CA LEU A 6 -46.63 25.17 9.06
C LEU A 6 -46.76 24.32 7.78
N ALA A 7 -45.83 24.49 6.85
CA ALA A 7 -45.48 23.49 5.85
C ALA A 7 -44.00 23.60 5.47
N VAL A 8 -43.13 23.01 6.27
CA VAL A 8 -41.78 22.60 5.83
C VAL A 8 -41.81 21.09 5.75
N LEU A 9 -41.98 20.55 4.54
CA LEU A 9 -41.90 19.12 4.28
C LEU A 9 -40.95 18.85 3.12
N GLY A 10 -39.82 18.22 3.47
CA GLY A 10 -39.29 17.09 2.73
C GLY A 10 -38.51 17.36 1.45
N LEU A 11 -37.25 17.73 1.58
CA LEU A 11 -36.21 17.50 0.55
C LEU A 11 -34.90 17.09 1.25
N ALA A 12 -34.91 15.92 1.90
CA ALA A 12 -33.73 15.32 2.53
C ALA A 12 -33.59 13.82 2.22
N LEU A 13 -34.00 13.40 1.02
CA LEU A 13 -33.80 12.03 0.53
C LEU A 13 -33.08 12.11 -0.81
N GLY A 14 -31.75 12.21 -0.76
CA GLY A 14 -30.94 12.26 -1.97
C GLY A 14 -29.43 12.18 -1.75
N ALA A 15 -28.91 12.40 -0.54
CA ALA A 15 -27.46 12.40 -0.32
C ALA A 15 -26.85 11.00 -0.10
N SER A 16 -27.63 10.00 0.31
CA SER A 16 -27.09 8.67 0.65
C SER A 16 -26.84 7.77 -0.56
N ALA A 17 -27.56 7.94 -1.66
CA ALA A 17 -27.40 7.09 -2.86
C ALA A 17 -26.15 7.43 -3.69
N TRP A 18 -25.65 8.66 -3.62
CA TRP A 18 -24.51 9.11 -4.42
C TRP A 18 -23.16 8.71 -3.81
N ALA A 19 -23.08 8.64 -2.47
CA ALA A 19 -21.88 8.20 -1.78
C ALA A 19 -21.60 6.70 -2.00
N SER A 20 -22.64 5.87 -2.08
CA SER A 20 -22.54 4.42 -2.31
C SER A 20 -22.07 4.07 -3.73
N GLY A 21 -22.46 4.85 -4.75
CA GLY A 21 -22.07 4.61 -6.15
C GLY A 21 -20.62 4.98 -6.47
N LEU A 22 -20.05 5.97 -5.77
CA LEU A 22 -18.65 6.35 -5.92
C LEU A 22 -17.72 5.39 -5.19
N SER A 23 -18.06 4.98 -3.96
CA SER A 23 -17.26 3.98 -3.23
C SER A 23 -17.22 2.64 -3.95
N GLN A 24 -18.34 2.18 -4.54
CA GLN A 24 -18.38 0.99 -5.38
C GLN A 24 -17.49 1.11 -6.62
N ARG A 25 -17.47 2.22 -7.36
CA ARG A 25 -16.57 2.37 -8.53
C ARG A 25 -15.07 2.37 -8.20
N PHE A 26 -14.69 2.76 -6.98
CA PHE A 26 -13.30 2.70 -6.51
C PHE A 26 -12.94 1.33 -5.92
N CYS A 27 -13.93 0.56 -5.50
CA CYS A 27 -13.79 -0.76 -4.89
C CYS A 27 -13.93 -1.91 -5.90
N ASP A 28 -14.88 -1.77 -6.81
CA ASP A 28 -15.01 -2.50 -8.07
C ASP A 28 -13.97 -1.90 -9.03
N GLY A 29 -12.69 -2.03 -8.67
CA GLY A 29 -11.62 -1.93 -9.66
C GLY A 29 -11.95 -2.89 -10.81
N ASP A 30 -11.49 -2.57 -12.01
CA ASP A 30 -11.80 -3.24 -13.27
C ASP A 30 -11.44 -4.75 -13.36
N ALA A 31 -11.32 -5.48 -12.24
CA ALA A 31 -11.26 -6.93 -12.15
C ALA A 31 -12.41 -7.63 -12.90
N SER A 32 -13.55 -6.94 -13.11
CA SER A 32 -14.64 -7.39 -13.98
C SER A 32 -14.37 -7.26 -15.49
N ARG A 33 -13.17 -6.79 -15.90
CA ARG A 33 -12.78 -6.58 -17.31
C ARG A 33 -11.47 -7.26 -17.74
N LEU A 34 -10.78 -8.01 -16.87
CA LEU A 34 -9.54 -8.69 -17.27
C LEU A 34 -9.85 -9.81 -18.28
N SER A 35 -9.30 -9.68 -19.49
CA SER A 35 -9.39 -10.74 -20.49
C SER A 35 -8.61 -11.98 -20.05
N THR A 36 -8.88 -13.14 -20.64
CA THR A 36 -8.08 -14.35 -20.39
C THR A 36 -6.60 -14.12 -20.69
N ALA A 37 -6.28 -13.32 -21.71
CA ALA A 37 -4.89 -12.97 -22.04
C ALA A 37 -4.24 -12.07 -20.98
N ASP A 38 -5.01 -11.17 -20.36
CA ASP A 38 -4.51 -10.37 -19.23
C ASP A 38 -4.26 -11.26 -18.00
N GLN A 39 -5.19 -12.17 -17.70
CA GLN A 39 -5.05 -13.09 -16.58
C GLN A 39 -3.84 -14.02 -16.76
N ASP A 40 -3.63 -14.60 -17.94
CA ASP A 40 -2.45 -15.41 -18.25
C ASP A 40 -1.16 -14.61 -18.04
N ARG A 41 -1.09 -13.39 -18.60
CA ARG A 41 0.07 -12.50 -18.41
C ARG A 41 0.37 -12.21 -16.94
N LEU A 42 -0.65 -11.85 -16.16
CA LEU A 42 -0.50 -11.56 -14.73
C LEU A 42 -0.09 -12.80 -13.94
N LEU A 43 -0.60 -13.99 -14.27
CA LEU A 43 -0.18 -15.24 -13.64
C LEU A 43 1.27 -15.58 -13.95
N ARG A 44 1.70 -15.39 -15.19
CA ARG A 44 3.10 -15.61 -15.60
C ARG A 44 4.04 -14.59 -14.98
N PHE A 45 3.64 -13.32 -14.91
CA PHE A 45 4.38 -12.30 -14.18
C PHE A 45 4.49 -12.65 -12.69
N ALA A 46 3.40 -13.07 -12.05
CA ALA A 46 3.40 -13.53 -10.66
C ALA A 46 4.30 -14.76 -10.44
N ALA A 47 4.41 -15.64 -11.44
CA ALA A 47 5.35 -16.76 -11.39
C ALA A 47 6.80 -16.28 -11.36
N VAL A 48 7.17 -15.26 -12.15
CA VAL A 48 8.51 -14.65 -12.10
C VAL A 48 8.76 -13.96 -10.76
N VAL A 49 7.78 -13.21 -10.22
CA VAL A 49 7.90 -12.60 -8.88
C VAL A 49 8.13 -13.68 -7.81
N ARG A 50 7.37 -14.78 -7.85
CA ARG A 50 7.55 -15.92 -6.93
C ARG A 50 8.89 -16.62 -7.11
N GLU A 51 9.40 -16.72 -8.33
CA GLU A 51 10.74 -17.26 -8.62
C GLU A 51 11.83 -16.40 -7.96
N GLU A 52 11.72 -15.08 -8.05
CA GLU A 52 12.66 -14.16 -7.38
C GLU A 52 12.57 -14.24 -5.86
N LEU A 53 11.35 -14.33 -5.30
CA LEU A 53 11.17 -14.57 -3.87
C LEU A 53 11.83 -15.90 -3.45
N GLY A 54 11.59 -16.99 -4.18
CA GLY A 54 12.16 -18.30 -3.89
C GLY A 54 13.67 -18.44 -4.07
N ARG A 55 14.33 -17.49 -4.74
CA ARG A 55 15.81 -17.42 -4.83
C ARG A 55 16.46 -16.86 -3.58
N SER A 56 15.72 -16.09 -2.78
CA SER A 56 16.25 -15.44 -1.60
C SER A 56 16.24 -16.39 -0.40
N SER A 57 17.29 -16.31 0.42
CA SER A 57 17.32 -16.92 1.76
C SER A 57 16.72 -16.03 2.85
N ALA A 58 16.27 -14.81 2.50
CA ALA A 58 15.69 -13.90 3.46
C ALA A 58 14.36 -14.45 4.01
N PRO A 59 14.10 -14.32 5.31
CA PRO A 59 12.86 -14.75 5.93
C PRO A 59 11.63 -13.96 5.48
N VAL A 60 11.81 -12.69 5.09
CA VAL A 60 10.73 -11.77 4.69
C VAL A 60 11.20 -10.82 3.59
N ALA A 61 10.28 -10.48 2.69
CA ALA A 61 10.49 -9.40 1.73
C ALA A 61 9.38 -8.35 1.88
N LEU A 62 9.76 -7.08 1.92
CA LEU A 62 8.83 -5.98 1.66
C LEU A 62 8.51 -6.03 0.16
N ILE A 63 7.24 -6.28 -0.16
CA ILE A 63 6.75 -6.33 -1.54
C ILE A 63 5.85 -5.13 -1.81
N GLY A 64 6.16 -4.38 -2.87
CA GLY A 64 5.40 -3.21 -3.32
C GLY A 64 4.85 -3.42 -4.73
N ARG A 65 3.69 -2.83 -5.03
CA ARG A 65 3.13 -2.78 -6.40
C ARG A 65 2.53 -1.42 -6.75
N ALA A 66 2.38 -1.18 -8.04
CA ALA A 66 1.52 -0.15 -8.58
C ALA A 66 0.05 -0.61 -8.47
N GLY A 67 -0.65 -0.23 -7.39
CA GLY A 67 -2.06 -0.56 -7.15
C GLY A 67 -3.04 0.53 -7.58
N LEU A 68 -2.55 1.77 -7.74
CA LEU A 68 -3.28 2.91 -8.26
C LEU A 68 -2.37 3.65 -9.25
N ASN A 69 -2.96 4.24 -10.30
CA ASN A 69 -2.19 5.10 -11.19
C ASN A 69 -1.93 6.46 -10.52
N LEU A 70 -0.76 6.58 -9.90
CA LEU A 70 -0.30 7.81 -9.24
C LEU A 70 0.91 8.44 -9.96
N ALA A 71 1.20 8.03 -11.19
CA ALA A 71 2.37 8.46 -11.95
C ALA A 71 2.42 9.98 -12.14
N ARG A 72 1.25 10.63 -12.28
CA ARG A 72 1.15 12.11 -12.37
C ARG A 72 1.68 12.86 -11.14
N TRP A 73 1.85 12.18 -10.02
CA TRP A 73 2.39 12.72 -8.77
C TRP A 73 3.77 12.13 -8.43
N GLY A 74 4.42 11.44 -9.38
CA GLY A 74 5.74 10.83 -9.18
C GLY A 74 5.73 9.60 -8.28
N VAL A 75 4.56 8.98 -8.04
CA VAL A 75 4.43 7.79 -7.19
C VAL A 75 4.20 6.57 -8.07
N ARG A 76 5.19 5.67 -8.09
CA ARG A 76 5.12 4.39 -8.82
C ARG A 76 4.43 3.31 -7.99
N TYR A 77 4.91 3.09 -6.77
CA TYR A 77 4.37 2.09 -5.85
C TYR A 77 3.38 2.74 -4.90
N SER A 78 2.15 2.24 -4.87
CA SER A 78 1.08 2.81 -4.05
C SER A 78 0.68 1.90 -2.88
N HIS A 79 1.04 0.62 -2.95
CA HIS A 79 0.61 -0.39 -1.99
C HIS A 79 1.73 -1.39 -1.70
N ALA A 80 1.89 -1.76 -0.43
CA ALA A 80 2.87 -2.72 0.04
C ALA A 80 2.28 -3.78 0.98
N GLY A 81 3.01 -4.88 1.10
CA GLY A 81 2.80 -5.93 2.09
C GLY A 81 4.12 -6.60 2.47
N LEU A 82 4.04 -7.61 3.34
CA LEU A 82 5.17 -8.44 3.73
C LEU A 82 5.00 -9.84 3.15
N ALA A 83 5.87 -10.24 2.22
CA ALA A 83 5.93 -11.60 1.70
C ALA A 83 6.74 -12.47 2.68
N LEU A 84 6.12 -13.50 3.24
CA LEU A 84 6.64 -14.28 4.36
C LEU A 84 7.07 -15.67 3.89
N SER A 85 8.37 -15.97 3.93
CA SER A 85 8.94 -17.23 3.40
C SER A 85 8.36 -18.49 4.03
N SER A 86 8.02 -18.45 5.32
CA SER A 86 7.53 -19.58 6.12
C SER A 86 6.08 -19.41 6.58
N HIS A 87 5.24 -18.74 5.79
CA HIS A 87 3.81 -18.65 6.11
C HIS A 87 3.14 -20.03 6.08
N PRO A 88 2.27 -20.37 7.06
CA PRO A 88 1.70 -21.71 7.19
C PRO A 88 0.81 -22.13 6.01
N ASP A 89 0.12 -21.18 5.36
CA ASP A 89 -0.76 -21.50 4.23
C ASP A 89 0.02 -21.81 2.95
N ALA A 90 1.09 -21.05 2.67
CA ALA A 90 2.02 -21.26 1.57
C ALA A 90 3.25 -20.35 1.72
N PRO A 91 4.47 -20.84 1.40
CA PRO A 91 5.65 -19.98 1.34
C PRO A 91 5.42 -18.73 0.49
N TRP A 92 5.95 -17.60 0.95
CA TRP A 92 5.84 -16.29 0.30
C TRP A 92 4.41 -15.76 0.17
N THR A 93 3.52 -16.16 1.07
CA THR A 93 2.24 -15.49 1.26
C THR A 93 2.47 -14.04 1.68
N VAL A 94 1.74 -13.13 1.05
CA VAL A 94 1.82 -11.69 1.29
C VAL A 94 0.76 -11.29 2.31
N ARG A 95 1.21 -10.87 3.50
CA ARG A 95 0.38 -10.26 4.53
C ARG A 95 0.31 -8.75 4.34
N GLN A 96 -0.90 -8.20 4.29
CA GLN A 96 -1.13 -6.80 3.93
C GLN A 96 -2.47 -6.28 4.46
N LEU A 97 -2.55 -4.96 4.68
CA LEU A 97 -3.81 -4.29 4.98
C LEU A 97 -4.52 -3.88 3.69
N TYR A 98 -5.76 -4.32 3.49
CA TYR A 98 -6.66 -3.76 2.48
C TYR A 98 -7.91 -3.14 3.09
N TYR A 99 -8.47 -2.20 2.35
CA TYR A 99 -9.84 -1.78 2.58
C TYR A 99 -10.81 -2.82 2.01
N ALA A 100 -11.47 -3.59 2.89
CA ALA A 100 -12.45 -4.60 2.50
C ALA A 100 -13.76 -3.91 2.13
N CYS A 101 -13.90 -3.55 0.87
CA CYS A 101 -15.01 -2.77 0.35
C CYS A 101 -16.40 -3.36 0.65
N GLY A 102 -16.57 -4.67 0.51
CA GLY A 102 -17.82 -5.36 0.85
C GLY A 102 -18.20 -5.29 2.33
N GLU A 103 -17.22 -5.06 3.21
CA GLU A 103 -17.42 -4.92 4.65
C GLU A 103 -17.40 -3.46 5.13
N GLY A 104 -17.01 -2.52 4.28
CA GLY A 104 -16.87 -1.12 4.65
C GLY A 104 -15.80 -0.85 5.73
N ARG A 105 -14.74 -1.67 5.81
CA ARG A 105 -13.69 -1.53 6.84
C ARG A 105 -12.33 -2.09 6.42
N PRO A 106 -11.21 -1.62 6.99
CA PRO A 106 -9.91 -2.21 6.76
C PRO A 106 -9.79 -3.61 7.39
N ARG A 107 -9.02 -4.47 6.74
CA ARG A 107 -8.74 -5.85 7.12
C ARG A 107 -7.30 -6.20 6.77
N VAL A 108 -6.69 -7.07 7.60
CA VAL A 108 -5.42 -7.72 7.25
C VAL A 108 -5.75 -8.99 6.47
N PHE A 109 -5.14 -9.15 5.31
CA PHE A 109 -5.30 -10.29 4.42
C PHE A 109 -3.98 -11.00 4.22
N ASP A 110 -4.07 -12.31 4.08
CA ASP A 110 -3.02 -13.19 3.59
C ASP A 110 -3.37 -13.60 2.16
N GLN A 111 -2.52 -13.28 1.19
CA GLN A 111 -2.74 -13.60 -0.22
C GLN A 111 -1.49 -14.17 -0.86
N GLY A 112 -1.64 -15.16 -1.73
CA GLY A 112 -0.53 -15.62 -2.57
C GLY A 112 -0.04 -14.50 -3.53
N VAL A 113 1.19 -14.64 -4.02
CA VAL A 113 1.83 -13.66 -4.93
C VAL A 113 0.95 -13.33 -6.15
N ALA A 114 0.24 -14.31 -6.70
CA ALA A 114 -0.71 -14.07 -7.79
C ALA A 114 -1.84 -13.11 -7.37
N GLY A 115 -2.50 -13.35 -6.23
CA GLY A 115 -3.53 -12.44 -5.72
C GLY A 115 -2.98 -11.02 -5.47
N PHE A 116 -1.73 -10.92 -5.00
CA PHE A 116 -1.04 -9.64 -4.87
C PHE A 116 -0.76 -8.98 -6.23
N VAL A 117 -0.34 -9.71 -7.26
CA VAL A 117 -0.08 -9.11 -8.58
C VAL A 117 -1.38 -8.65 -9.26
N PHE A 118 -2.46 -9.40 -9.10
CA PHE A 118 -3.76 -9.12 -9.73
C PHE A 118 -4.40 -7.80 -9.29
N GLY A 119 -4.03 -7.27 -8.12
CA GLY A 119 -4.51 -5.97 -7.68
C GLY A 119 -3.72 -4.78 -8.25
N THR A 120 -2.98 -4.97 -9.33
CA THR A 120 -2.31 -3.89 -10.05
C THR A 120 -3.31 -2.98 -10.78
N ASN A 121 -2.91 -1.74 -11.05
CA ASN A 121 -3.75 -0.75 -11.73
C ASN A 121 -3.82 -0.92 -13.25
N ASP A 122 -2.86 -1.62 -13.87
CA ASP A 122 -2.76 -1.78 -15.31
C ASP A 122 -2.28 -3.21 -15.65
N ALA A 123 -3.12 -3.96 -16.37
CA ALA A 123 -2.85 -5.35 -16.74
C ALA A 123 -1.90 -5.50 -17.93
N GLU A 124 -1.66 -4.42 -18.68
CA GLU A 124 -0.74 -4.40 -19.82
C GLU A 124 0.67 -3.97 -19.40
N ARG A 125 0.78 -3.20 -18.31
CA ARG A 125 2.05 -2.79 -17.74
C ARG A 125 1.98 -2.63 -16.22
N GLY A 126 2.69 -3.49 -15.50
CA GLY A 126 2.76 -3.46 -14.04
C GLY A 126 4.19 -3.46 -13.53
N PHE A 127 4.34 -3.02 -12.27
CA PHE A 127 5.61 -2.96 -11.56
C PHE A 127 5.46 -3.61 -10.18
N VAL A 128 6.49 -4.36 -9.79
CA VAL A 128 6.66 -4.95 -8.45
C VAL A 128 8.06 -4.65 -7.95
N SER A 129 8.17 -4.20 -6.71
CA SER A 129 9.45 -4.07 -6.01
C SER A 129 9.53 -5.09 -4.88
N LEU A 130 10.69 -5.70 -4.71
CA LEU A 130 11.03 -6.59 -3.61
C LEU A 130 12.25 -6.02 -2.89
N LEU A 131 12.18 -5.96 -1.57
CA LEU A 131 13.31 -5.63 -0.70
C LEU A 131 13.44 -6.73 0.35
N PHE A 132 14.54 -7.49 0.29
CA PHE A 132 14.73 -8.72 1.05
C PHE A 132 15.41 -8.45 2.39
N ILE A 133 14.65 -8.53 3.49
CA ILE A 133 15.15 -8.21 4.82
C ILE A 133 15.65 -9.49 5.47
N ASP A 134 16.97 -9.57 5.69
CA ASP A 134 17.65 -10.74 6.23
C ASP A 134 18.12 -10.58 7.68
N GLY A 135 18.86 -11.58 8.15
CA GLY A 135 19.40 -11.65 9.51
C GLY A 135 18.34 -11.54 10.62
N GLU A 136 18.78 -11.08 11.79
CA GLU A 136 17.92 -10.97 12.97
C GLU A 136 16.70 -10.05 12.73
N ALA A 137 16.88 -8.98 11.95
CA ALA A 137 15.79 -8.05 11.64
C ALA A 137 14.69 -8.71 10.81
N GLY A 138 15.08 -9.51 9.82
CA GLY A 138 14.17 -10.29 9.00
C GLY A 138 13.45 -11.37 9.81
N GLU A 139 14.19 -12.11 10.65
CA GLU A 139 13.63 -13.18 11.48
C GLU A 139 12.60 -12.64 12.48
N ARG A 140 12.93 -11.54 13.17
CA ARG A 140 12.02 -10.85 14.10
C ARG A 140 10.80 -10.31 13.39
N LEU A 141 10.98 -9.72 12.20
CA LEU A 141 9.86 -9.22 11.40
C LEU A 141 8.96 -10.35 10.92
N GLN A 142 9.51 -11.48 10.49
CA GLN A 142 8.72 -12.64 10.11
C GLN A 142 7.92 -13.19 11.30
N ALA A 143 8.56 -13.36 12.46
CA ALA A 143 7.87 -13.83 13.68
C ALA A 143 6.73 -12.88 14.08
N GLN A 144 7.01 -11.58 14.13
CA GLN A 144 6.04 -10.54 14.45
C GLN A 144 4.89 -10.51 13.44
N ALA A 145 5.19 -10.68 12.15
CA ALA A 145 4.19 -10.65 11.09
C ALA A 145 3.35 -11.93 11.02
N LEU A 146 3.89 -13.10 11.39
CA LEU A 146 3.15 -14.37 11.41
C LEU A 146 2.16 -14.46 12.58
N ASP A 147 2.52 -13.90 13.73
CA ASP A 147 1.62 -13.78 14.87
C ASP A 147 0.42 -12.89 14.51
N ARG A 148 -0.77 -13.51 14.47
CA ARG A 148 -2.01 -12.85 14.04
C ARG A 148 -2.46 -11.79 15.04
N GLU A 149 -2.30 -12.03 16.35
CA GLU A 149 -2.72 -11.06 17.36
C GLU A 149 -1.85 -9.82 17.25
N GLN A 150 -0.55 -10.03 17.16
CA GLN A 150 0.46 -9.00 16.99
C GLN A 150 0.26 -8.18 15.70
N ALA A 151 -0.05 -8.82 14.57
CA ALA A 151 -0.38 -8.14 13.32
C ALA A 151 -1.65 -7.27 13.41
N LEU A 152 -2.63 -7.69 14.24
CA LEU A 152 -3.88 -6.97 14.46
C LEU A 152 -3.77 -5.85 15.51
N ARG A 153 -2.78 -5.87 16.41
CA ARG A 153 -2.59 -4.84 17.45
C ARG A 153 -2.41 -3.43 16.89
N VAL A 154 -1.85 -3.31 15.68
CA VAL A 154 -1.69 -2.03 14.99
C VAL A 154 -2.78 -1.76 13.96
N LEU A 155 -3.75 -2.65 13.75
CA LEU A 155 -4.86 -2.41 12.82
C LEU A 155 -5.83 -1.37 13.40
N HIS A 156 -6.10 -0.30 12.65
CA HIS A 156 -7.06 0.73 13.02
C HIS A 156 -8.38 0.56 12.25
N PRO A 157 -9.56 0.77 12.88
CA PRO A 157 -10.85 0.58 12.22
C PRO A 157 -11.18 1.67 11.19
N ARG A 158 -10.58 2.86 11.29
CA ARG A 158 -10.82 3.96 10.35
C ARG A 158 -9.69 4.03 9.34
N TYR A 159 -10.01 3.69 8.09
CA TYR A 159 -9.09 3.74 6.97
C TYR A 159 -9.10 5.11 6.29
N SER A 160 -7.92 5.57 5.88
CA SER A 160 -7.77 6.66 4.93
C SER A 160 -6.57 6.38 4.04
N ALA A 161 -6.77 6.36 2.72
CA ALA A 161 -5.72 6.10 1.73
C ALA A 161 -4.59 7.14 1.79
N ASN A 162 -4.87 8.34 2.26
CA ASN A 162 -3.88 9.40 2.47
C ASN A 162 -3.66 9.73 3.95
N ALA A 163 -3.93 8.81 4.90
CA ALA A 163 -3.74 9.07 6.33
C ALA A 163 -2.34 9.69 6.60
N HIS A 164 -2.29 10.71 7.46
CA HIS A 164 -1.04 11.32 7.85
C HIS A 164 -0.20 10.31 8.68
N PRO A 165 1.10 10.11 8.40
CA PRO A 165 1.89 8.99 8.96
C PRO A 165 1.94 8.95 10.50
N PHE A 166 1.90 10.12 11.13
CA PHE A 166 1.99 10.27 12.58
C PHE A 166 0.71 10.80 13.21
N SER A 167 -0.41 10.56 12.53
CA SER A 167 -1.73 10.74 13.12
C SER A 167 -2.30 9.38 13.52
N THR A 168 -3.01 9.35 14.63
CA THR A 168 -3.76 8.17 15.09
C THR A 168 -5.22 8.19 14.66
N GLN A 169 -5.70 9.26 14.00
CA GLN A 169 -7.10 9.39 13.59
C GLN A 169 -7.53 8.39 12.50
N PHE A 170 -6.61 8.05 11.60
CA PHE A 170 -6.82 7.14 10.49
C PHE A 170 -5.60 6.23 10.31
N GLN A 171 -5.71 5.28 9.38
CA GLN A 171 -4.59 4.44 8.96
C GLN A 171 -4.61 4.23 7.44
N ASN A 172 -3.42 4.35 6.84
CA ASN A 172 -3.11 3.96 5.48
C ASN A 172 -2.53 2.53 5.47
N CYS A 173 -2.69 1.78 4.38
CA CYS A 173 -2.23 0.39 4.27
C CYS A 173 -0.71 0.21 4.45
N ASN A 174 0.10 1.13 3.92
CA ASN A 174 1.55 1.10 4.06
C ASN A 174 1.98 1.57 5.46
N GLN A 175 1.20 2.45 6.11
CA GLN A 175 1.44 2.82 7.50
C GLN A 175 1.27 1.63 8.45
N TRP A 176 0.33 0.72 8.17
CA TRP A 176 0.21 -0.54 8.93
C TRP A 176 1.48 -1.40 8.80
N VAL A 177 2.09 -1.47 7.60
CA VAL A 177 3.38 -2.18 7.40
C VAL A 177 4.47 -1.54 8.26
N ALA A 178 4.62 -0.21 8.19
CA ALA A 178 5.62 0.51 8.98
C ALA A 178 5.43 0.33 10.50
N GLU A 179 4.18 0.40 10.98
CA GLU A 179 3.85 0.20 12.40
C GLU A 179 4.11 -1.25 12.84
N LEU A 180 3.84 -2.24 11.99
CA LEU A 180 4.16 -3.64 12.27
C LEU A 180 5.68 -3.88 12.35
N MET A 181 6.46 -3.23 11.47
CA MET A 181 7.93 -3.27 11.52
C MET A 181 8.45 -2.60 12.79
N ALA A 182 7.80 -1.54 13.26
CA ALA A 182 8.12 -0.92 14.53
C ALA A 182 7.86 -1.85 15.72
N LEU A 183 6.78 -2.64 15.71
CA LEU A 183 6.56 -3.67 16.72
C LEU A 183 7.66 -4.74 16.71
N ALA A 184 8.19 -5.10 15.53
CA ALA A 184 9.23 -6.12 15.40
C ALA A 184 10.60 -5.65 15.93
N TRP A 185 10.95 -4.39 15.67
CA TRP A 185 12.31 -3.88 15.84
C TRP A 185 12.47 -2.90 17.02
N GLY A 186 11.39 -2.27 17.46
CA GLY A 186 11.41 -1.28 18.52
C GLY A 186 11.27 -1.88 19.92
N PRO A 187 12.00 -1.37 20.92
CA PRO A 187 11.71 -1.66 22.33
C PRO A 187 10.48 -0.84 22.76
N LEU A 188 9.29 -1.29 22.39
CA LEU A 188 8.06 -0.56 22.66
C LEU A 188 7.56 -0.81 24.09
N ASP A 189 7.06 0.24 24.74
CA ASP A 189 6.41 0.12 26.03
C ASP A 189 5.08 -0.66 25.87
N PRO A 190 4.91 -1.84 26.50
CA PRO A 190 3.69 -2.62 26.38
C PRO A 190 2.46 -1.95 27.02
N LEU A 191 2.65 -0.95 27.88
CA LEU A 191 1.57 -0.22 28.54
C LEU A 191 0.95 0.85 27.64
N GLU A 192 1.65 1.26 26.59
CA GLU A 192 1.15 2.25 25.67
C GLU A 192 0.28 1.64 24.56
N PRO A 193 -0.68 2.40 24.03
CA PRO A 193 -1.40 2.02 22.82
C PRO A 193 -0.42 1.65 21.67
N PRO A 194 -0.56 0.47 21.04
CA PRO A 194 0.48 -0.07 20.14
C PRO A 194 0.81 0.83 18.96
N ARG A 195 -0.19 1.52 18.39
CA ARG A 195 0.02 2.41 17.24
C ARG A 195 0.79 3.66 17.64
N GLU A 196 0.42 4.26 18.76
CA GLU A 196 1.08 5.44 19.34
C GLU A 196 2.55 5.14 19.66
N ALA A 197 2.82 3.99 20.30
CA ALA A 197 4.17 3.53 20.59
C ALA A 197 4.97 3.28 19.31
N ALA A 198 4.38 2.59 18.32
CA ALA A 198 4.98 2.34 17.02
C ALA A 198 5.31 3.64 16.28
N GLN A 199 4.37 4.58 16.20
CA GLN A 199 4.56 5.87 15.54
C GLN A 199 5.66 6.70 16.21
N ARG A 200 5.71 6.74 17.55
CA ARG A 200 6.77 7.45 18.27
C ARG A 200 8.14 6.84 18.00
N TRP A 201 8.23 5.51 18.00
CA TRP A 201 9.48 4.82 17.69
C TRP A 201 9.89 5.01 16.21
N LEU A 202 8.94 5.00 15.28
CA LEU A 202 9.20 5.33 13.87
C LEU A 202 9.81 6.73 13.74
N GLN A 203 9.23 7.74 14.39
CA GLN A 203 9.78 9.10 14.42
C GLN A 203 11.20 9.14 15.00
N ALA A 204 11.39 8.52 16.17
CA ALA A 204 12.69 8.50 16.86
C ALA A 204 13.76 7.73 16.07
N SER A 205 13.36 6.74 15.27
CA SER A 205 14.25 5.93 14.44
C SER A 205 14.50 6.50 13.04
N GLY A 206 14.04 7.73 12.76
CA GLY A 206 14.33 8.45 11.52
C GLY A 206 13.40 8.12 10.35
N PHE A 207 12.26 7.44 10.58
CA PHE A 207 11.26 7.23 9.53
C PHE A 207 10.64 8.58 9.13
N GLN A 208 10.85 9.00 7.88
CA GLN A 208 10.40 10.31 7.38
C GLN A 208 9.70 10.18 6.02
N PRO A 209 8.39 9.88 6.00
CA PRO A 209 7.63 9.83 4.75
C PRO A 209 7.65 11.18 4.03
N GLN A 210 7.89 11.13 2.73
CA GLN A 210 8.01 12.32 1.89
C GLN A 210 6.64 12.90 1.56
N ALA A 211 6.59 14.22 1.41
CA ALA A 211 5.37 14.91 0.98
C ALA A 211 5.18 14.73 -0.54
N VAL A 212 3.99 14.29 -0.95
CA VAL A 212 3.59 14.21 -2.36
C VAL A 212 2.96 15.53 -2.76
N SER A 213 3.51 16.18 -3.78
CA SER A 213 2.89 17.38 -4.34
C SER A 213 1.66 17.00 -5.15
N ALA A 214 0.50 17.54 -4.79
CA ALA A 214 -0.72 17.42 -5.58
C ALA A 214 -0.77 18.39 -6.77
N GLY A 215 0.19 19.32 -6.85
CA GLY A 215 0.30 20.36 -7.87
C GLY A 215 -0.74 21.49 -7.77
N SER A 216 -1.93 21.22 -7.23
CA SER A 216 -2.98 22.22 -7.01
C SER A 216 -3.88 21.87 -5.83
N ARG A 217 -4.24 22.88 -5.04
CA ARG A 217 -5.24 22.78 -3.97
C ARG A 217 -6.63 22.41 -4.51
N ALA A 218 -6.93 22.74 -5.78
CA ALA A 218 -8.19 22.36 -6.40
C ALA A 218 -8.32 20.83 -6.51
N TRP A 219 -7.22 20.12 -6.85
CA TRP A 219 -7.22 18.65 -6.88
C TRP A 219 -7.45 18.04 -5.50
N LEU A 220 -6.87 18.62 -4.44
CA LEU A 220 -7.11 18.19 -3.07
C LEU A 220 -8.57 18.38 -2.66
N TRP A 221 -9.19 19.51 -3.05
CA TRP A 221 -10.61 19.75 -2.83
C TRP A 221 -11.50 18.74 -3.54
N VAL A 222 -11.21 18.43 -4.81
CA VAL A 222 -11.94 17.41 -5.57
C VAL A 222 -11.77 16.04 -4.91
N ALA A 223 -10.55 15.65 -4.55
CA ALA A 223 -10.28 14.39 -3.87
C ALA A 223 -11.06 14.29 -2.54
N ARG A 224 -11.05 15.35 -1.73
CA ARG A 224 -11.82 15.45 -0.48
C ARG A 224 -13.33 15.29 -0.69
N ALA A 225 -13.86 15.89 -1.74
CA ALA A 225 -15.31 15.92 -1.98
C ALA A 225 -15.84 14.62 -2.58
N PHE A 226 -15.02 13.90 -3.36
CA PHE A 226 -15.50 12.80 -4.21
C PHE A 226 -14.85 11.44 -3.95
N VAL A 227 -13.79 11.36 -3.14
CA VAL A 227 -13.11 10.09 -2.83
C VAL A 227 -13.37 9.73 -1.35
N PRO A 228 -14.28 8.77 -1.07
CA PRO A 228 -14.71 8.45 0.30
C PRO A 228 -13.58 8.01 1.25
N TRP A 229 -12.48 7.49 0.69
CA TRP A 229 -11.35 6.97 1.45
C TRP A 229 -10.21 7.99 1.62
N ILE A 230 -10.42 9.25 1.23
CA ILE A 230 -9.43 10.32 1.39
C ILE A 230 -9.94 11.32 2.43
N HIS A 231 -9.11 11.59 3.42
CA HIS A 231 -9.39 12.51 4.51
C HIS A 231 -8.24 13.51 4.67
N PHE A 232 -8.58 14.74 5.01
CA PHE A 232 -7.59 15.80 5.26
C PHE A 232 -7.72 16.40 6.67
N SER A 233 -8.59 15.83 7.52
CA SER A 233 -8.80 16.33 8.89
C SER A 233 -7.63 16.01 9.83
N ASP A 234 -6.78 15.06 9.44
CA ASP A 234 -5.57 14.65 10.15
C ASP A 234 -4.28 15.21 9.54
N HIS A 235 -4.38 16.05 8.50
CA HIS A 235 -3.22 16.68 7.87
C HIS A 235 -2.92 18.06 8.48
N PRO A 236 -1.65 18.43 8.65
CA PRO A 236 -1.26 19.79 9.02
C PRO A 236 -1.80 20.81 8.02
N LYS A 237 -2.22 21.98 8.52
CA LYS A 237 -2.67 23.10 7.66
C LYS A 237 -1.59 23.58 6.70
N THR A 238 -0.31 23.40 7.07
CA THR A 238 0.86 23.74 6.25
C THR A 238 0.92 22.91 4.98
N ASP A 239 0.70 21.60 5.08
CA ASP A 239 0.72 20.68 3.92
C ASP A 239 -0.39 21.06 2.95
N TRP A 240 -1.60 21.32 3.47
CA TRP A 240 -2.72 21.79 2.67
C TRP A 240 -2.44 23.13 1.96
N ALA A 241 -1.81 24.08 2.66
CA ALA A 241 -1.45 25.38 2.09
C ALA A 241 -0.44 25.24 0.94
N GLN A 242 0.45 24.26 1.02
CA GLN A 242 1.47 23.95 0.01
C GLN A 242 0.98 22.97 -1.08
N ALA A 243 -0.31 22.62 -1.08
CA ALA A 243 -0.87 21.59 -1.97
C ALA A 243 -0.13 20.24 -1.86
N GLN A 244 0.28 19.87 -0.66
CA GLN A 244 1.00 18.64 -0.36
C GLN A 244 0.12 17.66 0.40
N VAL A 245 0.45 16.38 0.25
CA VAL A 245 -0.13 15.27 1.01
C VAL A 245 1.03 14.47 1.57
N ARG A 246 1.14 14.40 2.89
CA ARG A 246 2.10 13.51 3.53
C ARG A 246 1.39 12.23 3.94
N THR A 247 1.81 11.11 3.37
CA THR A 247 1.28 9.78 3.68
C THR A 247 2.38 8.75 3.48
N THR A 248 2.20 7.56 4.04
CA THR A 248 3.22 6.51 3.92
C THR A 248 3.08 5.79 2.59
N LEU A 249 4.16 5.76 1.82
CA LEU A 249 4.28 5.03 0.56
C LEU A 249 5.25 3.86 0.71
N PRO A 250 5.17 2.83 -0.17
CA PRO A 250 6.13 1.73 -0.20
C PRO A 250 7.58 2.21 -0.31
N ALA A 251 7.82 3.28 -1.07
CA ALA A 251 9.15 3.87 -1.24
C ALA A 251 9.70 4.46 0.08
N ASP A 252 8.86 5.05 0.93
CA ASP A 252 9.28 5.57 2.23
C ASP A 252 9.72 4.42 3.16
N VAL A 253 8.95 3.34 3.17
CA VAL A 253 9.26 2.15 3.97
C VAL A 253 10.55 1.49 3.48
N ALA A 254 10.69 1.31 2.17
CA ALA A 254 11.91 0.77 1.58
C ALA A 254 13.15 1.62 1.88
N ALA A 255 13.05 2.95 1.72
CA ALA A 255 14.15 3.87 2.01
C ALA A 255 14.58 3.80 3.48
N TRP A 256 13.63 3.68 4.40
CA TRP A 256 13.93 3.55 5.84
C TRP A 256 14.59 2.21 6.19
N VAL A 257 14.20 1.11 5.55
CA VAL A 257 14.91 -0.17 5.67
C VAL A 257 16.34 -0.03 5.17
N GLN A 258 16.53 0.54 3.98
CA GLN A 258 17.85 0.72 3.38
C GLN A 258 18.74 1.68 4.18
N GLN A 259 18.18 2.68 4.86
CA GLN A 259 18.93 3.53 5.78
C GLN A 259 19.55 2.74 6.95
N ARG A 260 18.87 1.69 7.40
CA ARG A 260 19.29 0.85 8.53
C ARG A 260 20.17 -0.31 8.08
N GLN A 261 19.93 -0.82 6.87
CA GLN A 261 20.63 -1.93 6.24
C GLN A 261 20.90 -1.60 4.76
N PRO A 262 21.97 -0.85 4.46
CA PRO A 262 22.24 -0.38 3.09
C PRO A 262 22.41 -1.49 2.06
N GLU A 263 22.93 -2.64 2.50
CA GLU A 263 23.19 -3.83 1.67
C GLU A 263 21.95 -4.72 1.47
N THR A 264 20.76 -4.28 1.89
CA THR A 264 19.52 -5.06 1.74
C THR A 264 19.24 -5.31 0.26
N PRO A 265 19.24 -6.58 -0.21
CA PRO A 265 19.06 -6.87 -1.63
C PRO A 265 17.70 -6.38 -2.14
N ARG A 266 17.70 -5.76 -3.32
CA ARG A 266 16.52 -5.22 -3.96
C ARG A 266 16.33 -5.82 -5.34
N VAL A 267 15.10 -6.21 -5.65
CA VAL A 267 14.73 -6.63 -7.00
C VAL A 267 13.53 -5.80 -7.46
N GLU A 268 13.65 -5.18 -8.62
CA GLU A 268 12.52 -4.55 -9.29
C GLU A 268 12.13 -5.38 -10.50
N LEU A 269 10.84 -5.60 -10.66
CA LEU A 269 10.27 -6.30 -11.79
C LEU A 269 9.23 -5.42 -12.46
N CYS A 270 9.20 -5.44 -13.78
CA CYS A 270 8.09 -4.88 -14.53
C CYS A 270 7.68 -5.85 -15.64
N HIS A 271 6.46 -5.70 -16.15
CA HIS A 271 6.03 -6.43 -17.33
C HIS A 271 5.40 -5.51 -18.37
N THR A 272 5.43 -5.98 -19.61
CA THR A 272 4.63 -5.45 -20.72
C THR A 272 3.69 -6.54 -21.22
N ARG A 273 3.15 -6.39 -22.44
CA ARG A 273 2.40 -7.46 -23.11
C ARG A 273 3.27 -8.64 -23.56
N THR A 274 4.59 -8.45 -23.70
CA THR A 274 5.46 -9.43 -24.38
C THR A 274 6.63 -9.91 -23.53
N GLN A 275 6.93 -9.24 -22.41
CA GLN A 275 8.07 -9.60 -21.58
C GLN A 275 7.91 -9.15 -20.13
N VAL A 276 8.67 -9.80 -19.26
CA VAL A 276 9.02 -9.35 -17.90
C VAL A 276 10.48 -8.96 -17.90
N VAL A 277 10.79 -7.82 -17.28
CA VAL A 277 12.16 -7.38 -17.00
C VAL A 277 12.40 -7.47 -15.50
N VAL A 278 13.52 -8.07 -15.11
CA VAL A 278 13.95 -8.23 -13.72
C VAL A 278 15.31 -7.56 -13.55
N ARG A 279 15.37 -6.58 -12.65
CA ARG A 279 16.59 -5.86 -12.28
C ARG A 279 16.91 -6.10 -10.82
N ARG A 280 18.16 -6.48 -10.52
CA ARG A 280 18.66 -6.68 -9.15
C ARG A 280 19.66 -5.59 -8.80
N ASP A 281 19.49 -4.99 -7.63
CA ASP A 281 20.41 -4.01 -7.03
C ASP A 281 20.82 -2.85 -7.95
N GLY A 282 19.95 -2.53 -8.92
CA GLY A 282 20.18 -1.51 -9.94
C GLY A 282 19.32 -0.26 -9.75
N PRO A 283 19.51 0.77 -10.59
CA PRO A 283 18.63 1.94 -10.61
C PRO A 283 17.20 1.55 -11.01
N PRO A 284 16.19 2.36 -10.65
CA PRO A 284 14.82 2.04 -10.95
C PRO A 284 14.57 1.75 -12.44
N LEU A 285 13.74 0.75 -12.73
CA LEU A 285 13.28 0.42 -14.08
C LEU A 285 12.58 1.63 -14.71
N SER A 286 12.65 1.74 -16.04
CA SER A 286 11.97 2.82 -16.76
C SER A 286 10.46 2.64 -16.72
N GLU A 287 9.69 3.73 -16.85
CA GLU A 287 8.22 3.69 -16.94
C GLU A 287 7.73 2.90 -18.18
N ALA A 288 8.60 2.69 -19.17
CA ALA A 288 8.33 1.88 -20.37
C ALA A 288 8.63 0.39 -20.17
N CYS A 289 9.19 -0.01 -19.03
CA CYS A 289 9.63 -1.38 -18.76
C CYS A 289 10.67 -1.89 -19.79
N GLU A 290 11.69 -1.07 -20.03
CA GLU A 290 12.78 -1.38 -20.96
C GLU A 290 13.95 -2.02 -20.20
N ALA A 291 14.48 -3.10 -20.76
CA ALA A 291 15.66 -3.77 -20.23
C ALA A 291 16.94 -2.98 -20.55
N GLN A 292 17.91 -3.05 -19.64
CA GLN A 292 19.28 -2.56 -19.81
C GLN A 292 20.27 -3.73 -19.59
N ASP A 293 21.54 -3.46 -19.84
CA ASP A 293 22.61 -4.44 -19.62
C ASP A 293 22.58 -4.95 -18.17
N GLY A 294 22.59 -6.27 -18.01
CA GLY A 294 22.52 -6.95 -16.71
C GLY A 294 21.10 -7.32 -16.26
N ASP A 295 20.05 -6.82 -16.92
CA ASP A 295 18.68 -7.22 -16.62
C ASP A 295 18.38 -8.63 -17.15
N ARG A 296 17.58 -9.38 -16.40
CA ARG A 296 17.00 -10.64 -16.89
C ARG A 296 15.68 -10.33 -17.60
N VAL A 297 15.54 -10.80 -18.83
CA VAL A 297 14.30 -10.70 -19.61
C VAL A 297 13.64 -12.07 -19.73
N VAL A 298 12.34 -12.16 -19.44
CA VAL A 298 11.54 -13.38 -19.56
C VAL A 298 10.39 -13.11 -20.54
N PRO A 299 10.24 -13.87 -21.64
CA PRO A 299 9.16 -13.66 -22.59
C PRO A 299 7.78 -14.03 -22.00
N LEU A 300 6.77 -13.22 -22.34
CA LEU A 300 5.35 -13.46 -22.11
C LEU A 300 4.69 -13.82 -23.45
#